data_AF-A7Y025-F1
#
_entry.id   AF-A7Y025-F1
#
_cell.length_a   1.000
_cell.length_b   1.000
_cell.length_c   1.000
_cell.angle_alpha   90.00
_cell.angle_beta   90.00
_cell.angle_gamma   90.00
#
_symmetry.space_group_name_H-M   'P 1'
#
loop_
_entity.id
_entity.type
_entity.pdbx_description
1 polymer ?
#
loop_
_entity_poly.entity_id
_entity_poly.type
_entity_poly.pdbx_seq_one_letter_code
_entity_poly.pdbx_strand_id
1 'polypeptide(L)' 'YNPKRFAAVIMRIREPRTTALIFSSGKMVCTGAKSEEQSRLAARKYARVVQKLGFPAKFLDFKIQNMV' A
#
# COMPACT_ATOMS: atom_id res chain seq x y z
N TYR A 1 7.38 1.17 12.70
CA TYR A 1 6.63 -0.07 12.96
C TYR A 1 6.59 -0.28 14.47
N ASN A 2 5.40 -0.34 15.07
CA ASN A 2 5.22 -0.60 16.51
C ASN A 2 4.09 -1.62 16.67
N PRO A 3 4.39 -2.93 16.64
CA PRO A 3 3.37 -3.99 16.62
C PRO A 3 2.49 -4.02 17.87
N LYS A 4 2.98 -3.51 19.01
CA LYS A 4 2.17 -3.37 20.23
C LYS A 4 1.04 -2.35 20.08
N ARG A 5 1.21 -1.35 19.20
CA ARG A 5 0.22 -0.29 18.95
C ARG A 5 -0.60 -0.55 17.68
N PHE A 6 0.02 -1.08 16.64
CA PHE A 6 -0.64 -1.36 15.37
C PHE A 6 0.10 -2.45 14.58
N ALA A 7 -0.63 -3.45 14.13
CA ALA A 7 -0.09 -4.66 13.50
C ALA A 7 0.37 -4.48 12.04
N ALA A 8 0.38 -3.25 11.51
CA ALA A 8 0.78 -2.97 10.14
C ALA A 8 1.98 -2.02 10.06
N VAL A 9 2.78 -2.19 9.02
CA VAL A 9 3.80 -1.22 8.62
C VAL A 9 3.11 -0.06 7.92
N ILE A 10 3.38 1.16 8.39
CA ILE A 10 2.91 2.39 7.77
C ILE A 10 4.02 2.89 6.84
N MET A 11 3.75 2.95 5.54
CA MET A 11 4.67 3.46 4.52
C MET A 11 4.02 4.65 3.80
N ARG A 12 4.80 5.67 3.46
CA ARG A 12 4.32 6.86 2.74
C ARG A 12 5.21 7.15 1.55
N ILE A 13 4.61 7.49 0.43
CA ILE A 13 5.31 8.02 -0.75
C ILE A 13 4.79 9.42 -1.06
N ARG A 14 5.64 10.24 -1.69
CA ARG A 14 5.31 11.63 -2.04
C ARG A 14 4.46 11.74 -3.30
N GLU A 15 4.63 10.81 -4.25
CA GLU A 15 4.00 10.89 -5.56
C GLU A 15 3.51 9.52 -6.06
N PRO A 16 2.18 9.30 -6.18
CA PRO A 16 1.11 10.13 -5.61
C PRO A 16 1.18 10.21 -4.08
N ARG A 17 0.86 11.36 -3.47
CA ARG A 17 0.94 11.54 -2.00
C ARG A 17 -0.06 10.61 -1.32
N THR A 18 0.43 9.47 -0.83
CA THR A 18 -0.41 8.38 -0.31
C THR A 18 0.22 7.73 0.91
N THR A 19 -0.58 6.97 1.65
CA THR A 19 -0.12 6.13 2.78
C THR A 19 -0.59 4.70 2.53
N ALA A 20 0.33 3.74 2.63
CA ALA A 20 0.05 2.32 2.67
C ALA A 20 0.13 1.75 4.09
N LEU A 21 -0.81 0.88 4.42
CA LEU A 21 -0.78 0.00 5.58
C LEU A 21 -0.52 -1.43 5.07
N ILE A 22 0.63 -1.99 5.42
CA ILE A 22 1.06 -3.33 4.96
C ILE A 22 1.02 -4.28 6.15
N PHE A 23 0.21 -5.34 6.05
CA PHE A 23 0.02 -6.32 7.11
C PHE A 23 0.93 -7.54 6.90
N SER A 24 1.24 -8.27 7.97
CA SER A 24 2.03 -9.51 7.92
C SER A 24 1.41 -10.60 7.03
N SER A 25 0.09 -10.54 6.80
CA SER A 25 -0.63 -11.45 5.89
C SER A 25 -0.39 -11.16 4.41
N GLY A 26 0.36 -10.11 4.06
CA GLY A 26 0.56 -9.65 2.67
C GLY A 26 -0.57 -8.76 2.13
N LYS A 27 -1.66 -8.59 2.88
CA LYS A 27 -2.71 -7.61 2.53
C LYS A 27 -2.18 -6.19 2.70
N MET A 28 -2.63 -5.30 1.82
CA MET A 28 -2.26 -3.89 1.84
C MET A 28 -3.48 -3.00 1.65
N VAL A 29 -3.54 -1.91 2.42
CA VAL A 29 -4.53 -0.84 2.24
C VAL A 29 -3.79 0.43 1.79
N CYS A 30 -4.22 1.04 0.69
CA CYS A 30 -3.66 2.30 0.18
C CYS A 30 -4.70 3.42 0.33
N THR A 31 -4.29 4.56 0.88
CA THR A 31 -5.16 5.71 1.17
C THR A 31 -4.52 7.03 0.73
N GLY A 32 -5.35 8.05 0.50
CA GLY A 32 -4.93 9.43 0.19
C GLY A 32 -4.78 9.77 -1.29
N ALA A 33 -5.06 8.82 -2.18
CA ALA A 33 -5.09 9.08 -3.63
C ALA A 33 -6.34 9.89 -4.00
N LYS A 34 -6.21 10.80 -4.98
CA LYS A 34 -7.31 11.67 -5.44
C LYS A 34 -8.08 11.12 -6.65
N SER A 35 -7.62 10.01 -7.22
CA SER A 35 -8.29 9.31 -8.32
C SER A 35 -8.02 7.82 -8.22
N GLU A 36 -8.86 7.02 -8.88
CA GLU A 36 -8.64 5.57 -8.98
C GLU A 36 -7.28 5.26 -9.61
N GLU A 37 -6.92 5.97 -10.67
CA GLU A 37 -5.65 5.78 -11.37
C GLU A 37 -4.45 6.03 -10.45
N GLN A 38 -4.48 7.13 -9.68
CA GLN A 38 -3.44 7.41 -8.68
C GLN A 38 -3.41 6.34 -7.59
N SER A 39 -4.57 5.83 -7.16
CA SER A 39 -4.66 4.77 -6.16
C SER A 39 -3.99 3.49 -6.66
N ARG A 40 -4.32 3.08 -7.90
CA ARG A 40 -3.73 1.90 -8.55
C ARG A 40 -2.23 2.06 -8.76
N LEU A 41 -1.79 3.23 -9.22
CA LEU A 41 -0.37 3.55 -9.40
C LEU A 41 0.41 3.50 -8.07
N ALA A 42 -0.12 4.13 -7.02
CA ALA A 42 0.49 4.12 -5.70
C ALA A 42 0.60 2.70 -5.14
N ALA A 43 -0.49 1.91 -5.21
CA ALA A 43 -0.50 0.52 -4.76
C ALA A 43 0.56 -0.33 -5.51
N ARG A 44 0.73 -0.14 -6.82
CA ARG A 44 1.82 -0.79 -7.58
C ARG A 44 3.21 -0.34 -7.13
N LYS A 45 3.41 0.95 -6.84
CA LYS A 45 4.68 1.47 -6.30
C LYS A 45 5.03 0.82 -4.96
N TYR A 46 4.07 0.68 -4.05
CA TYR A 46 4.29 -0.01 -2.78
C TYR A 46 4.64 -1.48 -2.96
N ALA A 47 3.91 -2.21 -3.82
CA ALA A 47 4.23 -3.60 -4.15
C ALA A 47 5.65 -3.73 -4.72
N ARG A 48 6.08 -2.78 -5.56
CA ARG A 48 7.43 -2.76 -6.12
C ARG A 48 8.52 -2.54 -5.06
N VAL A 49 8.26 -1.71 -4.05
CA VAL A 49 9.19 -1.55 -2.91
C VAL A 49 9.36 -2.87 -2.17
N VAL A 50 8.26 -3.57 -1.88
CA VAL A 50 8.30 -4.88 -1.21
C VAL A 50 9.06 -5.92 -2.04
N GLN A 51 8.87 -5.94 -3.36
CA GLN A 51 9.64 -6.80 -4.27
C GLN A 51 11.15 -6.49 -4.24
N LYS A 52 11.53 -5.20 -4.24
CA LYS A 52 12.94 -4.79 -4.19
C LYS A 52 13.64 -5.18 -2.89
N LEU A 53 12.88 -5.40 -1.82
CA LEU A 53 13.39 -5.92 -0.55
C LEU A 53 13.57 -7.46 -0.55
N GLY A 54 13.31 -8.14 -1.67
CA GLY A 54 13.50 -9.58 -1.82
C GLY A 54 12.27 -10.43 -1.52
N PHE A 55 11.12 -9.82 -1.24
CA PHE A 55 9.89 -10.57 -1.00
C PHE A 55 9.15 -10.89 -2.32
N PRO A 56 8.61 -12.10 -2.50
CA PRO A 56 7.90 -12.52 -3.72
C PRO A 56 6.48 -11.95 -3.79
N ALA A 57 6.31 -10.63 -3.58
CA ALA A 57 5.00 -9.98 -3.60
C ALA A 57 4.45 -9.86 -5.03
N LYS A 58 3.17 -10.19 -5.19
CA LYS A 58 2.40 -10.01 -6.44
C LYS A 58 1.32 -8.96 -6.22
N PHE A 59 1.05 -8.16 -7.24
CA PHE A 59 -0.03 -7.18 -7.21
C PHE A 59 -1.32 -7.83 -7.74
N LEU A 60 -2.21 -8.20 -6.82
CA LEU A 60 -3.44 -8.94 -7.09
C LEU A 60 -4.63 -8.25 -6.43
N ASP A 61 -5.84 -8.55 -6.92
CA ASP A 61 -7.13 -8.19 -6.29
C ASP A 61 -7.28 -6.71 -5.92
N PHE A 62 -6.80 -5.81 -6.79
CA PHE A 62 -6.98 -4.37 -6.60
C PHE A 62 -8.47 -4.02 -6.66
N LYS A 63 -8.97 -3.45 -5.56
CA LYS A 63 -10.37 -3.02 -5.43
C LYS A 63 -10.45 -1.68 -4.70
N ILE A 64 -11.19 -0.74 -5.26
CA ILE A 64 -11.57 0.49 -4.57
C ILE A 64 -12.62 0.14 -3.51
N GLN A 65 -12.33 0.47 -2.25
CA GLN A 65 -13.21 0.18 -1.11
C GLN A 65 -14.08 1.39 -0.73
N ASN A 66 -13.55 2.61 -0.89
CA ASN A 66 -14.25 3.84 -0.58
C ASN A 66 -13.72 5.00 -1.44
N MET A 67 -14.59 5.96 -1.75
CA MET A 67 -14.25 7.22 -2.42
C MET A 67 -14.99 8.35 -1.68
N VAL A 68 -14.24 9.37 -1.26
CA VAL A 68 -14.73 10.51 -0.46
C VAL A 68 -14.50 11.80 -1.24
#